data_AF-A0A564Q5J2-F1
#
_entry.id   AF-A0A564Q5J2-F1
#
_cell.length_a   1.000
_cell.length_b   1.000
_cell.length_c   1.000
_cell.angle_alpha   90.00
_cell.angle_beta   90.00
_cell.angle_gamma   90.00
#
_symmetry.space_group_name_H-M   'P 1'
#
loop_
_entity.id
_entity.type
_entity.pdbx_description
1 polymer ?
#
loop_
_entity_poly.entity_id
_entity_poly.type
_entity_poly.pdbx_seq_one_letter_code
_entity_poly.pdbx_strand_id
1 'polypeptide(L)'
;MVLSEAEDLKRYSFEIGAIRPPSEGGSYSLLIRATRNCPWSKCKFCYGTPYNREKFQMRPVEEIKEDIQSVKHIADGITVIAEKLGGMDWAGKVIDPLFLYEKDYGELNENESSNLQSLVNVYNWLYSGGRTVFLQDANSLIMRPSELIEVVRYLKETFPSIERVTSYARSKTLSKRSLEDLKAIRRSGLLRLHVGLESGDDDVLRYVNKGVTAEEQVLGGIKAKEAGFELSEYIMPGLGGKKMSEQHARNTASVLNEIDPDFVRSRPYTPNPLTPLFEEWTSGNFELLSPHGYLREIKMMVEDLKFNGRLCFDHAMNFWRGRDGRPLFRMDYSGYKFPEEKDEVLDLIEEGLKIEESRHVQRIEYLM
;
A
#
# COMPACT_ATOMS: atom_id res chain seq x y z
N MET A 1 -2.48 -35.93 20.00
CA MET A 1 -3.16 -36.38 18.77
C MET A 1 -2.47 -35.65 17.63
N VAL A 2 -1.65 -36.34 16.84
CA VAL A 2 -0.99 -35.71 15.69
C VAL A 2 -2.07 -35.52 14.62
N LEU A 3 -2.45 -34.28 14.34
CA LEU A 3 -3.35 -33.96 13.24
C LEU A 3 -2.52 -34.09 11.96
N SER A 4 -2.80 -35.10 11.13
CA SER A 4 -2.08 -35.30 9.87
C SER A 4 -2.12 -34.05 8.98
N GLU A 5 -3.24 -33.30 9.03
CA GLU A 5 -3.38 -32.04 8.31
C GLU A 5 -2.38 -30.98 8.75
N ALA A 6 -2.01 -30.93 10.04
CA ALA A 6 -1.03 -29.98 10.54
C ALA A 6 0.37 -30.30 9.97
N GLU A 7 0.71 -31.59 9.80
CA GLU A 7 1.97 -31.97 9.19
C GLU A 7 1.98 -31.65 7.68
N ASP A 8 0.84 -31.81 7.00
CA ASP A 8 0.71 -31.46 5.58
C ASP A 8 0.83 -29.94 5.35
N LEU A 9 0.34 -29.10 6.27
CA LEU A 9 0.47 -27.63 6.18
C LEU A 9 1.94 -27.18 6.07
N LYS A 10 2.90 -27.92 6.64
CA LYS A 10 4.34 -27.59 6.58
C LYS A 10 4.92 -27.68 5.17
N ARG A 11 4.23 -28.35 4.24
CA ARG A 11 4.71 -28.60 2.87
C ARG A 11 4.42 -27.48 1.90
N TYR A 12 3.49 -26.59 2.24
CA TYR A 12 2.97 -25.59 1.33
C TYR A 12 3.41 -24.20 1.75
N SER A 13 4.07 -23.48 0.85
CA SER A 13 4.36 -22.07 1.00
C SER A 13 4.13 -21.38 -0.34
N PHE A 14 3.98 -20.07 -0.30
CA PHE A 14 3.90 -19.23 -1.49
C PHE A 14 4.69 -17.95 -1.27
N GLU A 15 5.06 -17.30 -2.37
CA GLU A 15 5.91 -16.12 -2.30
C GLU A 15 5.13 -14.87 -1.84
N ILE A 16 5.51 -14.32 -0.68
CA ILE A 16 4.97 -13.07 -0.13
C ILE A 16 5.98 -11.93 -0.32
N GLY A 17 5.52 -10.84 -0.91
CA GLY A 17 6.28 -9.61 -1.13
C GLY A 17 6.38 -8.72 0.11
N ALA A 18 7.31 -7.77 0.08
CA ALA A 18 7.69 -6.98 1.26
C ALA A 18 6.66 -5.91 1.66
N ILE A 19 5.85 -5.42 0.71
CA ILE A 19 4.99 -4.26 0.96
C ILE A 19 3.53 -4.48 0.55
N ARG A 20 2.64 -3.83 1.29
CA ARG A 20 1.20 -3.65 1.00
C ARG A 20 0.70 -2.34 1.61
N PRO A 21 -0.40 -1.75 1.11
CA PRO A 21 -1.03 -0.61 1.77
C PRO A 21 -1.56 -0.95 3.16
N PRO A 22 -1.60 0.00 4.12
CA PRO A 22 -2.25 -0.23 5.42
C PRO A 22 -3.70 -0.70 5.31
N SER A 23 -4.46 -0.16 4.34
CA SER A 23 -5.85 -0.53 4.10
C SER A 23 -6.04 -1.98 3.65
N GLU A 24 -5.05 -2.56 2.97
CA GLU A 24 -5.04 -3.99 2.63
C GLU A 24 -4.66 -4.85 3.84
N GLY A 25 -3.82 -4.33 4.74
CA GLY A 25 -3.56 -4.94 6.04
C GLY A 25 -4.80 -4.98 6.93
N GLY A 26 -5.55 -3.88 7.02
CA GLY A 26 -6.80 -3.81 7.78
C GLY A 26 -7.96 -4.60 7.18
N SER A 27 -7.92 -4.90 5.88
CA SER A 27 -8.87 -5.80 5.22
C SER A 27 -8.43 -7.26 5.27
N TYR A 28 -7.26 -7.58 5.85
CA TYR A 28 -6.67 -8.91 5.88
C TYR A 28 -6.60 -9.58 4.49
N SER A 29 -6.27 -8.80 3.46
CA SER A 29 -6.21 -9.31 2.08
C SER A 29 -5.21 -10.46 1.96
N LEU A 30 -5.61 -11.50 1.22
CA LEU A 30 -4.69 -12.53 0.74
C LEU A 30 -3.63 -11.85 -0.14
N LEU A 31 -2.38 -12.20 0.08
CA LEU A 31 -1.26 -11.60 -0.62
C LEU A 31 -0.80 -12.52 -1.74
N ILE A 32 -0.75 -12.00 -2.96
CA ILE A 32 -0.27 -12.77 -4.12
C ILE A 32 0.75 -11.93 -4.86
N ARG A 33 1.98 -12.41 -4.97
CA ARG A 33 3.05 -11.66 -5.61
C ARG A 33 3.02 -11.85 -7.12
N ALA A 34 2.35 -10.99 -7.87
CA ALA A 34 2.26 -11.13 -9.34
C ALA A 34 3.56 -10.72 -10.08
N THR A 35 4.35 -9.85 -9.46
CA THR A 35 5.65 -9.38 -9.97
C THR A 35 6.62 -9.27 -8.80
N ARG A 36 7.93 -9.31 -9.05
CA ARG A 36 8.94 -9.07 -8.00
C ARG A 36 9.50 -7.66 -8.10
N ASN A 37 9.48 -6.95 -6.98
CA ASN A 37 10.16 -5.69 -6.72
C ASN A 37 9.59 -4.50 -7.53
N CYS A 38 10.41 -3.47 -7.76
CA CYS A 38 9.99 -2.24 -8.45
C CYS A 38 10.73 -2.06 -9.78
N PRO A 39 10.02 -1.87 -10.92
CA PRO A 39 10.65 -1.67 -12.23
C PRO A 39 11.37 -0.33 -12.36
N TRP A 40 11.17 0.58 -11.41
CA TRP A 40 11.82 1.89 -11.39
C TRP A 40 13.00 1.98 -10.44
N SER A 41 12.79 1.57 -9.18
CA SER A 41 13.76 1.52 -8.07
C SER A 41 14.67 2.74 -7.85
N LYS A 42 14.39 3.88 -8.49
CA LYS A 42 15.29 5.05 -8.54
C LYS A 42 14.77 6.29 -7.79
N CYS A 43 13.57 6.24 -7.21
CA CYS A 43 13.05 7.35 -6.40
C CYS A 43 13.98 7.62 -5.22
N LYS A 44 14.39 8.88 -4.99
CA LYS A 44 15.34 9.22 -3.91
C LYS A 44 14.83 8.93 -2.50
N PHE A 45 13.50 8.86 -2.29
CA PHE A 45 12.89 8.65 -0.98
C PHE A 45 12.68 7.18 -0.61
N CYS A 46 12.59 6.26 -1.58
CA CYS A 46 12.43 4.83 -1.30
C CYS A 46 13.58 3.99 -1.87
N TYR A 47 14.17 4.39 -3.00
CA TYR A 47 15.37 3.83 -3.61
C TYR A 47 15.42 2.29 -3.69
N GLY A 48 14.26 1.67 -3.85
CA GLY A 48 14.12 0.20 -3.85
C GLY A 48 14.46 -0.47 -2.52
N THR A 49 14.63 0.26 -1.42
CA THR A 49 15.01 -0.30 -0.11
C THR A 49 14.00 -1.31 0.44
N PRO A 50 12.66 -1.19 0.24
CA PRO A 50 11.74 -2.25 0.67
C PRO A 50 11.97 -3.60 -0.04
N TYR A 51 12.70 -3.60 -1.14
CA TYR A 51 13.02 -4.78 -1.94
C TYR A 51 14.50 -5.15 -1.84
N ASN A 52 15.23 -4.64 -0.83
CA ASN A 52 16.68 -4.80 -0.72
C ASN A 52 17.44 -4.37 -1.99
N ARG A 53 16.88 -3.44 -2.76
CA ARG A 53 17.37 -2.99 -4.08
C ARG A 53 17.50 -4.11 -5.12
N GLU A 54 16.83 -5.23 -4.91
CA GLU A 54 16.77 -6.32 -5.87
C GLU A 54 16.14 -5.87 -7.18
N LYS A 55 16.60 -6.49 -8.28
CA LYS A 55 16.14 -6.15 -9.62
C LYS A 55 14.67 -6.54 -9.78
N PHE A 56 13.94 -5.75 -10.55
CA PHE A 56 12.59 -6.10 -10.98
C PHE A 56 12.59 -7.40 -11.76
N GLN A 57 11.61 -8.25 -11.50
CA GLN A 57 11.40 -9.47 -12.29
C GLN A 57 9.93 -9.63 -12.64
N MET A 58 9.70 -10.02 -13.89
CA MET A 58 8.42 -10.55 -14.31
C MET A 58 8.34 -12.02 -13.88
N ARG A 59 7.24 -12.40 -13.21
CA ARG A 59 6.94 -13.80 -12.89
C ARG A 59 6.13 -14.47 -14.01
N PRO A 60 6.49 -15.69 -14.43
CA PRO A 60 5.63 -16.51 -15.27
C PRO A 60 4.24 -16.72 -14.65
N VAL A 61 3.20 -16.74 -15.48
CA VAL A 61 1.82 -16.98 -15.01
C VAL A 61 1.70 -18.31 -14.27
N GLU A 62 2.37 -19.36 -14.74
CA GLU A 62 2.33 -20.68 -14.11
C GLU A 62 2.90 -20.68 -12.68
N GLU A 63 4.02 -19.98 -12.42
CA GLU A 63 4.53 -19.83 -11.04
C GLU A 63 3.52 -19.13 -10.12
N ILE A 64 2.79 -18.12 -10.64
CA ILE A 64 1.78 -17.42 -9.87
C ILE A 64 0.59 -18.36 -9.58
N LYS A 65 0.22 -19.23 -10.53
CA LYS A 65 -0.83 -20.23 -10.33
C LYS A 65 -0.42 -21.30 -9.32
N GLU A 66 0.84 -21.73 -9.32
CA GLU A 66 1.39 -22.64 -8.31
C GLU A 66 1.26 -22.04 -6.90
N ASP A 67 1.60 -20.76 -6.72
CA ASP A 67 1.38 -20.05 -5.45
C ASP A 67 -0.11 -20.05 -5.05
N ILE A 68 -1.02 -19.81 -6.00
CA ILE A 68 -2.47 -19.84 -5.77
C ILE A 68 -2.95 -21.25 -5.36
N GLN A 69 -2.35 -22.30 -5.91
CA GLN A 69 -2.63 -23.68 -5.50
C GLN A 69 -2.06 -23.99 -4.11
N SER A 70 -0.86 -23.51 -3.78
CA SER A 70 -0.33 -23.58 -2.40
C SER A 70 -1.28 -22.90 -1.41
N VAL A 71 -1.81 -21.72 -1.74
CA VAL A 71 -2.84 -21.06 -0.93
C VAL A 71 -4.08 -21.97 -0.77
N LYS A 72 -4.53 -22.63 -1.84
CA LYS A 72 -5.69 -23.53 -1.78
C LYS A 72 -5.46 -24.70 -0.84
N HIS A 73 -4.30 -25.34 -0.92
CA HIS A 73 -3.92 -26.42 -0.01
C HIS A 73 -3.88 -25.97 1.45
N ILE A 74 -3.29 -24.80 1.72
CA ILE A 74 -3.26 -24.21 3.06
C ILE A 74 -4.69 -23.92 3.55
N ALA A 75 -5.52 -23.30 2.71
CA ALA A 75 -6.87 -22.91 3.06
C ALA A 75 -7.76 -24.12 3.40
N ASP A 76 -7.66 -25.18 2.59
CA ASP A 76 -8.36 -26.45 2.84
C ASP A 76 -7.89 -27.10 4.13
N GLY A 77 -6.58 -27.18 4.36
CA GLY A 77 -6.00 -27.74 5.58
C GLY A 77 -6.46 -27.00 6.83
N ILE A 78 -6.40 -25.67 6.83
CA ILE A 78 -6.90 -24.83 7.94
C ILE A 78 -8.39 -25.06 8.18
N THR A 79 -9.19 -25.14 7.11
CA THR A 79 -10.65 -25.36 7.22
C THR A 79 -10.95 -26.72 7.84
N VAL A 80 -10.29 -27.80 7.40
CA VAL A 80 -10.46 -29.14 7.97
C VAL A 80 -10.04 -29.18 9.44
N ILE A 81 -8.94 -28.51 9.80
CA ILE A 81 -8.50 -28.42 11.20
C ILE A 81 -9.54 -27.66 12.04
N ALA A 82 -10.06 -26.54 11.53
CA ALA A 82 -11.10 -25.77 12.21
C ALA A 82 -12.37 -26.60 12.42
N GLU A 83 -12.81 -27.37 11.42
CA GLU A 83 -13.98 -28.26 11.54
C GLU A 83 -13.77 -29.36 12.58
N LYS A 84 -12.58 -30.00 12.59
CA LYS A 84 -12.25 -31.07 13.56
C LYS A 84 -12.14 -30.57 14.99
N LEU A 85 -11.64 -29.35 15.19
CA LEU A 85 -11.37 -28.79 16.52
C LEU A 85 -12.47 -27.84 17.01
N GLY A 86 -13.52 -27.61 16.21
CA GLY A 86 -14.69 -26.82 16.61
C GLY A 86 -14.53 -25.31 16.44
N GLY A 87 -13.69 -24.85 15.52
CA GLY A 87 -13.64 -23.45 15.09
C GLY A 87 -12.25 -22.96 14.66
N MET A 88 -12.23 -21.80 14.01
CA MET A 88 -10.99 -21.17 13.53
C MET A 88 -10.03 -20.79 14.65
N ASP A 89 -10.53 -20.42 15.84
CA ASP A 89 -9.67 -20.09 16.98
C ASP A 89 -8.77 -21.27 17.38
N TRP A 90 -9.24 -22.52 17.20
CA TRP A 90 -8.42 -23.71 17.43
C TRP A 90 -7.44 -23.98 16.29
N ALA A 91 -7.84 -23.73 15.03
CA ALA A 91 -6.91 -23.80 13.90
C ALA A 91 -5.77 -22.79 14.05
N GLY A 92 -6.05 -21.59 14.58
CA GLY A 92 -5.05 -20.57 14.90
C GLY A 92 -3.99 -21.07 15.89
N LYS A 93 -4.39 -21.85 16.90
CA LYS A 93 -3.44 -22.47 17.84
C LYS A 93 -2.60 -23.58 17.20
N VAL A 94 -3.13 -24.26 16.18
CA VAL A 94 -2.40 -25.34 15.48
C VAL A 94 -1.33 -24.79 14.55
N ILE A 95 -1.57 -23.65 13.90
CA ILE A 95 -0.58 -23.02 13.02
C ILE A 95 0.45 -22.18 13.78
N ASP A 96 0.28 -21.99 15.09
CA ASP A 96 1.28 -21.35 15.95
C ASP A 96 2.60 -22.14 15.88
N PRO A 97 3.76 -21.47 15.75
CA PRO A 97 5.03 -22.17 15.57
C PRO A 97 5.39 -23.10 16.75
N LEU A 98 4.97 -22.79 17.98
CA LEU A 98 5.21 -23.66 19.12
C LEU A 98 4.46 -24.99 18.98
N PHE A 99 3.29 -24.99 18.35
CA PHE A 99 2.53 -26.21 18.10
C PHE A 99 2.96 -26.89 16.80
N LEU A 100 3.09 -26.12 15.72
CA LEU A 100 3.36 -26.67 14.39
C LEU A 100 4.78 -27.22 14.30
N TYR A 101 5.76 -26.48 14.81
CA TYR A 101 7.18 -26.79 14.65
C TYR A 101 7.89 -27.19 15.94
N GLU A 102 7.23 -27.08 17.09
CA GLU A 102 7.85 -27.25 18.41
C GLU A 102 9.02 -26.27 18.63
N LYS A 103 8.88 -25.05 18.09
CA LYS A 103 9.91 -24.00 18.08
C LYS A 103 9.33 -22.64 18.41
N ASP A 104 10.12 -21.81 19.08
CA ASP A 104 9.81 -20.38 19.18
C ASP A 104 9.99 -19.69 17.82
N TYR A 105 9.34 -18.54 17.62
CA TYR A 105 9.43 -17.77 16.37
C TYR A 105 10.89 -17.44 15.97
N GLY A 106 11.76 -17.20 16.95
CA GLY A 106 13.18 -16.88 16.71
C GLY A 106 14.04 -18.08 16.34
N GLU A 107 13.53 -19.31 16.44
CA GLU A 107 14.27 -20.55 16.19
C GLU A 107 13.94 -21.19 14.83
N LEU A 108 12.97 -20.62 14.11
CA LEU A 108 12.57 -21.09 12.79
C LEU A 108 13.69 -20.85 11.77
N ASN A 109 13.95 -21.86 10.93
CA ASN A 109 14.80 -21.66 9.75
C ASN A 109 14.05 -20.89 8.66
N GLU A 110 14.74 -20.53 7.58
CA GLU A 110 14.19 -19.72 6.49
C GLU A 110 12.93 -20.34 5.83
N ASN A 111 12.93 -21.66 5.61
CA ASN A 111 11.79 -22.37 5.02
C ASN A 111 10.60 -22.41 5.97
N GLU A 112 10.83 -22.68 7.25
CA GLU A 112 9.80 -22.70 8.29
C GLU A 112 9.19 -21.30 8.50
N SER A 113 10.02 -20.26 8.49
CA SER A 113 9.57 -18.87 8.57
C SER A 113 8.72 -18.48 7.35
N SER A 114 9.14 -18.88 6.16
CA SER A 114 8.39 -18.62 4.91
C SER A 114 7.06 -19.37 4.86
N ASN A 115 7.04 -20.62 5.31
CA ASN A 115 5.80 -21.39 5.48
C ASN A 115 4.88 -20.70 6.51
N LEU A 116 5.38 -20.36 7.70
CA LEU A 116 4.59 -19.72 8.73
C LEU A 116 3.96 -18.41 8.24
N GLN A 117 4.70 -17.57 7.51
CA GLN A 117 4.17 -16.35 6.91
C GLN A 117 3.01 -16.64 5.94
N SER A 118 3.15 -17.70 5.12
CA SER A 118 2.10 -18.17 4.22
C SER A 118 0.86 -18.62 4.99
N LEU A 119 1.04 -19.46 6.02
CA LEU A 119 -0.05 -19.96 6.86
C LEU A 119 -0.79 -18.83 7.58
N VAL A 120 -0.05 -17.90 8.19
CA VAL A 120 -0.61 -16.76 8.92
C VAL A 120 -1.37 -15.83 7.97
N ASN A 121 -0.89 -15.62 6.75
CA ASN A 121 -1.62 -14.79 5.79
C ASN A 121 -2.95 -15.43 5.38
N VAL A 122 -2.95 -16.73 5.04
CA VAL A 122 -4.17 -17.45 4.64
C VAL A 122 -5.14 -17.59 5.81
N TYR A 123 -4.65 -17.89 7.02
CA TYR A 123 -5.47 -17.97 8.22
C TYR A 123 -6.23 -16.66 8.48
N ASN A 124 -5.52 -15.53 8.52
CA ASN A 124 -6.13 -14.23 8.79
C ASN A 124 -7.12 -13.83 7.68
N TRP A 125 -6.81 -14.17 6.43
CA TRP A 125 -7.69 -13.95 5.30
C TRP A 125 -8.99 -14.78 5.42
N LEU A 126 -8.90 -16.08 5.75
CA LEU A 126 -10.07 -16.92 5.99
C LEU A 126 -10.87 -16.47 7.21
N TYR A 127 -10.20 -16.14 8.32
CA TYR A 127 -10.81 -15.67 9.56
C TYR A 127 -11.64 -14.39 9.36
N SER A 128 -11.21 -13.53 8.43
CA SER A 128 -11.90 -12.30 8.04
C SER A 128 -12.93 -12.48 6.92
N GLY A 129 -13.18 -13.72 6.48
CA GLY A 129 -14.23 -14.07 5.52
C GLY A 129 -13.75 -14.33 4.08
N GLY A 130 -12.44 -14.25 3.81
CA GLY A 130 -11.86 -14.71 2.54
C GLY A 130 -12.27 -13.92 1.30
N ARG A 131 -12.45 -12.60 1.42
CA ARG A 131 -13.09 -11.76 0.39
C ARG A 131 -12.15 -10.91 -0.47
N THR A 132 -10.98 -10.55 0.04
CA THR A 132 -10.09 -9.59 -0.62
C THR A 132 -8.73 -10.17 -0.95
N VAL A 133 -8.18 -9.80 -2.11
CA VAL A 133 -6.82 -10.17 -2.54
C VAL A 133 -6.07 -8.92 -2.97
N PHE A 134 -4.79 -8.83 -2.58
CA PHE A 134 -3.88 -7.78 -3.01
C PHE A 134 -2.74 -8.38 -3.82
N LEU A 135 -2.64 -7.98 -5.09
CA LEU A 135 -1.50 -8.30 -5.95
C LEU A 135 -0.30 -7.43 -5.53
N GLN A 136 0.64 -8.08 -4.86
CA GLN A 136 1.77 -7.43 -4.20
C GLN A 136 2.84 -6.90 -5.15
N ASP A 137 3.74 -6.13 -4.54
CA ASP A 137 4.85 -5.38 -5.13
C ASP A 137 4.43 -4.21 -6.00
N ALA A 138 5.40 -3.55 -6.64
CA ALA A 138 5.24 -2.13 -6.98
C ALA A 138 4.31 -1.83 -8.15
N ASN A 139 4.07 -2.79 -9.06
CA ASN A 139 3.44 -2.46 -10.34
C ASN A 139 2.94 -3.70 -11.13
N SER A 140 1.94 -4.43 -10.64
CA SER A 140 1.45 -5.62 -11.36
C SER A 140 0.88 -5.28 -12.74
N LEU A 141 0.43 -4.03 -12.96
CA LEU A 141 -0.01 -3.56 -14.28
C LEU A 141 1.09 -3.54 -15.36
N ILE A 142 2.36 -3.79 -15.04
CA ILE A 142 3.39 -3.93 -16.06
C ILE A 142 3.29 -5.25 -16.85
N MET A 143 2.66 -6.28 -16.27
CA MET A 143 2.39 -7.58 -16.92
C MET A 143 1.61 -7.40 -18.22
N ARG A 144 1.76 -8.31 -19.20
CA ARG A 144 0.89 -8.26 -20.39
C ARG A 144 -0.58 -8.36 -19.96
N PRO A 145 -1.50 -7.60 -20.58
CA PRO A 145 -2.90 -7.60 -20.19
C PRO A 145 -3.51 -9.00 -20.11
N SER A 146 -3.23 -9.86 -21.09
CA SER A 146 -3.72 -11.24 -21.12
C SER A 146 -3.26 -12.07 -19.92
N GLU A 147 -1.99 -11.94 -19.53
CA GLU A 147 -1.40 -12.66 -18.39
C GLU A 147 -1.99 -12.22 -17.06
N LEU A 148 -2.13 -10.90 -16.86
CA LEU A 148 -2.72 -10.38 -15.63
C LEU A 148 -4.20 -10.76 -15.52
N ILE A 149 -4.94 -10.72 -16.64
CA ILE A 149 -6.34 -11.15 -16.70
C ILE A 149 -6.45 -12.64 -16.33
N GLU A 150 -5.55 -13.46 -16.85
CA GLU A 150 -5.51 -14.90 -16.56
C GLU A 150 -5.26 -15.18 -15.07
N VAL A 151 -4.27 -14.51 -14.45
CA VAL A 151 -4.00 -14.61 -13.01
C VAL A 151 -5.23 -14.22 -12.18
N VAL A 152 -5.86 -13.08 -12.49
CA VAL A 152 -7.04 -12.60 -11.75
C VAL A 152 -8.22 -13.56 -11.90
N ARG A 153 -8.45 -14.12 -13.10
CA ARG A 153 -9.51 -15.11 -13.31
C ARG A 153 -9.24 -16.38 -12.53
N TYR A 154 -8.03 -16.90 -12.59
CA TYR A 154 -7.63 -18.12 -11.88
C TYR A 154 -7.79 -17.97 -10.36
N LEU A 155 -7.46 -16.81 -9.80
CA LEU A 155 -7.74 -16.50 -8.39
C LEU A 155 -9.22 -16.65 -8.05
N LYS A 156 -10.09 -16.00 -8.83
CA LYS A 156 -11.54 -15.99 -8.58
C LYS A 156 -12.22 -17.33 -8.85
N GLU A 157 -11.70 -18.11 -9.81
CA GLU A 157 -12.14 -19.47 -10.08
C GLU A 157 -11.74 -20.41 -8.93
N THR A 158 -10.53 -20.26 -8.40
CA THR A 158 -10.04 -21.05 -7.27
C THR A 158 -10.76 -20.68 -5.97
N PHE A 159 -11.07 -19.40 -5.76
CA PHE A 159 -11.75 -18.88 -4.58
C PHE A 159 -12.94 -18.00 -4.97
N PRO A 160 -14.13 -18.59 -5.15
CA PRO A 160 -15.35 -17.86 -5.51
C PRO A 160 -15.81 -16.83 -4.47
N SER A 161 -15.30 -16.89 -3.23
CA SER A 161 -15.54 -15.90 -2.18
C SER A 161 -14.85 -14.55 -2.43
N ILE A 162 -13.90 -14.47 -3.37
CA ILE A 162 -13.19 -13.24 -3.69
C ILE A 162 -14.15 -12.23 -4.34
N GLU A 163 -14.42 -11.15 -3.61
CA GLU A 163 -15.22 -10.03 -4.06
C GLU A 163 -14.34 -8.95 -4.71
N ARG A 164 -13.11 -8.76 -4.20
CA ARG A 164 -12.24 -7.66 -4.62
C ARG A 164 -10.78 -8.08 -4.76
N VAL A 165 -10.21 -7.84 -5.94
CA VAL A 165 -8.77 -7.88 -6.19
C VAL A 165 -8.25 -6.46 -6.35
N THR A 166 -7.13 -6.13 -5.70
CA THR A 166 -6.50 -4.79 -5.76
C THR A 166 -5.01 -4.93 -6.07
N SER A 167 -4.35 -3.85 -6.51
CA SER A 167 -2.92 -3.88 -6.83
C SER A 167 -2.28 -2.50 -6.72
N TYR A 168 -0.97 -2.45 -6.46
CA TYR A 168 -0.20 -1.23 -6.76
C TYR A 168 -0.01 -1.06 -8.27
N ALA A 169 -0.01 0.20 -8.71
CA ALA A 169 0.34 0.56 -10.07
C ALA A 169 1.21 1.82 -10.11
N ARG A 170 2.04 1.94 -11.14
CA ARG A 170 2.72 3.19 -11.48
C ARG A 170 1.88 4.03 -12.43
N SER A 171 1.77 5.32 -12.16
CA SER A 171 1.14 6.30 -13.07
C SER A 171 1.79 6.28 -14.46
N LYS A 172 3.11 6.11 -14.55
CA LYS A 172 3.84 5.92 -15.84
C LYS A 172 3.39 4.70 -16.64
N THR A 173 2.97 3.63 -15.97
CA THR A 173 2.46 2.42 -16.64
C THR A 173 1.02 2.64 -17.08
N LEU A 174 0.20 3.28 -16.25
CA LEU A 174 -1.17 3.66 -16.60
C LEU A 174 -1.22 4.60 -17.81
N SER A 175 -0.38 5.64 -17.83
CA SER A 175 -0.36 6.63 -18.91
C SER A 175 -0.02 6.00 -20.26
N LYS A 176 0.86 5.00 -20.29
CA LYS A 176 1.28 4.28 -21.50
C LYS A 176 0.32 3.18 -21.94
N ARG A 177 -0.50 2.63 -21.04
CA ARG A 177 -1.41 1.54 -21.38
C ARG A 177 -2.62 2.07 -22.16
N SER A 178 -3.15 1.23 -23.06
CA SER A 178 -4.35 1.56 -23.80
C SER A 178 -5.57 1.53 -22.86
N LEU A 179 -6.57 2.38 -23.11
CA LEU A 179 -7.80 2.37 -22.32
C LEU A 179 -8.54 1.03 -22.44
N GLU A 180 -8.50 0.38 -23.60
CA GLU A 180 -9.16 -0.92 -23.79
C GLU A 180 -8.51 -2.03 -22.95
N ASP A 181 -7.17 -2.07 -22.88
CA ASP A 181 -6.49 -3.03 -22.00
C ASP A 181 -6.85 -2.78 -20.53
N LEU A 182 -6.91 -1.52 -20.11
CA LEU A 182 -7.32 -1.15 -18.75
C LEU A 182 -8.75 -1.60 -18.46
N LYS A 183 -9.69 -1.38 -19.38
CA LYS A 183 -11.07 -1.87 -19.27
C LYS A 183 -11.13 -3.40 -19.22
N ALA A 184 -10.33 -4.09 -20.04
CA ALA A 184 -10.27 -5.55 -20.04
C ALA A 184 -9.76 -6.12 -18.70
N ILE A 185 -8.71 -5.50 -18.14
CA ILE A 185 -8.19 -5.85 -16.81
C ILE A 185 -9.22 -5.54 -15.72
N ARG A 186 -9.90 -4.39 -15.79
CA ARG A 186 -10.95 -4.04 -14.82
C ARG A 186 -12.11 -5.04 -14.84
N ARG A 187 -12.49 -5.54 -16.02
CA ARG A 187 -13.54 -6.55 -16.21
C ARG A 187 -13.15 -7.94 -15.69
N SER A 188 -11.86 -8.27 -15.56
CA SER A 188 -11.46 -9.57 -15.01
C SER A 188 -11.71 -9.69 -13.50
N GLY A 189 -11.77 -8.57 -12.79
CA GLY A 189 -12.00 -8.52 -11.35
C GLY A 189 -10.95 -7.74 -10.55
N LEU A 190 -9.94 -7.15 -11.20
CA LEU A 190 -9.07 -6.17 -10.55
C LEU A 190 -9.84 -4.85 -10.40
N LEU A 191 -10.29 -4.54 -9.19
CA LEU A 191 -11.26 -3.45 -8.95
C LEU A 191 -10.61 -2.13 -8.54
N ARG A 192 -9.51 -2.19 -7.77
CA ARG A 192 -8.86 -0.99 -7.20
C ARG A 192 -7.38 -0.95 -7.55
N LEU A 193 -6.90 0.26 -7.87
CA LEU A 193 -5.49 0.56 -8.06
C LEU A 193 -5.00 1.53 -6.99
N HIS A 194 -3.85 1.19 -6.41
CA HIS A 194 -3.11 2.00 -5.47
C HIS A 194 -1.93 2.65 -6.21
N VAL A 195 -1.96 3.97 -6.40
CA VAL A 195 -1.01 4.68 -7.27
C VAL A 195 -0.22 5.72 -6.48
N GLY A 196 1.10 5.60 -6.51
CA GLY A 196 1.97 6.60 -5.88
C GLY A 196 2.03 7.87 -6.73
N LEU A 197 1.22 8.89 -6.41
CA LEU A 197 1.34 10.23 -6.97
C LEU A 197 2.61 10.92 -6.44
N GLU A 198 2.74 10.87 -5.12
CA GLU A 198 3.72 11.50 -4.23
C GLU A 198 3.71 13.04 -4.29
N SER A 199 3.76 13.61 -5.49
CA SER A 199 3.74 15.04 -5.78
C SER A 199 3.07 15.29 -7.14
N GLY A 200 2.31 16.36 -7.29
CA GLY A 200 1.88 16.90 -8.58
C GLY A 200 2.80 17.98 -9.16
N ASP A 201 3.88 18.31 -8.47
CA ASP A 201 4.87 19.31 -8.90
C ASP A 201 6.03 18.68 -9.67
N ASP A 202 6.28 19.14 -10.89
CA ASP A 202 7.30 18.59 -11.78
C ASP A 202 8.75 18.85 -11.30
N ASP A 203 9.01 19.94 -10.58
CA ASP A 203 10.33 20.20 -9.98
C ASP A 203 10.62 19.20 -8.87
N VAL A 204 9.65 18.97 -7.97
CA VAL A 204 9.75 17.93 -6.93
C VAL A 204 9.89 16.55 -7.55
N LEU A 205 9.07 16.20 -8.54
CA LEU A 205 9.13 14.89 -9.22
C LEU A 205 10.48 14.64 -9.88
N ARG A 206 11.07 15.65 -10.54
CA ARG A 206 12.43 15.58 -11.08
C ARG A 206 13.46 15.45 -9.97
N TYR A 207 13.38 16.29 -8.94
CA TYR A 207 14.33 16.30 -7.83
C TYR A 207 14.41 14.94 -7.13
N VAL A 208 13.27 14.29 -6.87
CA VAL A 208 13.23 12.96 -6.25
C VAL A 208 13.35 11.81 -7.23
N ASN A 209 13.60 12.09 -8.51
CA ASN A 209 13.75 11.10 -9.57
C ASN A 209 12.57 10.12 -9.63
N LYS A 210 11.33 10.63 -9.63
CA LYS A 210 10.12 9.80 -9.69
C LYS A 210 9.92 9.13 -11.05
N GLY A 211 10.48 9.71 -12.13
CA GLY A 211 10.40 9.15 -13.48
C GLY A 211 9.01 9.25 -14.12
N VAL A 212 8.27 10.31 -13.80
CA VAL A 212 6.95 10.66 -14.33
C VAL A 212 6.79 12.19 -14.26
N THR A 213 5.97 12.77 -15.13
CA THR A 213 5.55 14.19 -15.06
C THR A 213 4.12 14.31 -14.52
N ALA A 214 3.74 15.49 -14.05
CA ALA A 214 2.36 15.80 -13.64
C ALA A 214 1.34 15.43 -14.72
N GLU A 215 1.59 15.80 -15.98
CA GLU A 215 0.75 15.45 -17.13
C GLU A 215 0.58 13.93 -17.28
N GLU A 216 1.65 13.15 -17.14
CA GLU A 216 1.56 11.70 -17.21
C GLU A 216 0.77 11.10 -16.04
N GLN A 217 0.81 11.73 -14.86
CA GLN A 217 0.00 11.31 -13.73
C GLN A 217 -1.48 11.59 -13.97
N VAL A 218 -1.83 12.79 -14.47
CA VAL A 218 -3.20 13.14 -14.88
C VAL A 218 -3.72 12.17 -15.93
N LEU A 219 -2.96 11.95 -17.01
CA LEU A 219 -3.34 11.01 -18.08
C LEU A 219 -3.56 9.59 -17.56
N GLY A 220 -2.67 9.11 -16.68
CA GLY A 220 -2.79 7.78 -16.07
C GLY A 220 -4.00 7.65 -15.16
N GLY A 221 -4.25 8.66 -14.32
CA GLY A 221 -5.37 8.70 -13.39
C GLY A 221 -6.72 8.76 -14.11
N ILE A 222 -6.87 9.65 -15.09
CA ILE A 222 -8.08 9.75 -15.93
C ILE A 222 -8.37 8.42 -16.62
N LYS A 223 -7.37 7.79 -17.26
CA LYS A 223 -7.54 6.48 -17.89
C LYS A 223 -7.98 5.40 -16.89
N ALA A 224 -7.46 5.41 -15.66
CA ALA A 224 -7.86 4.46 -14.63
C ALA A 224 -9.33 4.66 -14.23
N LYS A 225 -9.75 5.91 -14.00
CA LYS A 225 -11.14 6.25 -13.68
C LYS A 225 -12.09 5.90 -14.83
N GLU A 226 -11.74 6.27 -16.07
CA GLU A 226 -12.53 5.94 -17.27
C GLU A 226 -12.64 4.43 -17.54
N ALA A 227 -11.62 3.65 -17.14
CA ALA A 227 -11.69 2.19 -17.20
C ALA A 227 -12.61 1.59 -16.13
N GLY A 228 -13.00 2.37 -15.11
CA GLY A 228 -13.89 1.98 -14.03
C GLY A 228 -13.18 1.47 -12.78
N PHE A 229 -11.85 1.66 -12.65
CA PHE A 229 -11.14 1.34 -11.41
C PHE A 229 -11.52 2.29 -10.30
N GLU A 230 -11.61 1.77 -9.08
CA GLU A 230 -11.49 2.59 -7.88
C GLU A 230 -10.02 3.01 -7.73
N LEU A 231 -9.76 4.31 -7.70
CA LEU A 231 -8.41 4.86 -7.72
C LEU A 231 -8.05 5.45 -6.36
N SER A 232 -6.94 4.96 -5.79
CA SER A 232 -6.35 5.49 -4.56
C SER A 232 -5.00 6.10 -4.89
N GLU A 233 -4.92 7.43 -4.90
CA GLU A 233 -3.68 8.19 -5.08
C GLU A 233 -3.00 8.43 -3.73
N TYR A 234 -1.69 8.23 -3.66
CA TYR A 234 -0.88 8.47 -2.47
C TYR A 234 -0.08 9.75 -2.65
N ILE A 235 -0.19 10.68 -1.70
CA ILE A 235 0.56 11.92 -1.66
C ILE A 235 1.58 11.90 -0.53
N MET A 236 2.68 12.63 -0.72
CA MET A 236 3.78 12.67 0.25
C MET A 236 4.07 14.11 0.66
N PRO A 237 3.29 14.69 1.60
CA PRO A 237 3.63 15.97 2.20
C PRO A 237 5.10 16.04 2.64
N GLY A 238 5.75 17.18 2.49
CA GLY A 238 7.15 17.46 2.82
C GLY A 238 8.18 16.95 1.82
N LEU A 239 7.77 16.28 0.74
CA LEU A 239 8.70 15.70 -0.24
C LEU A 239 9.55 16.76 -0.97
N GLY A 240 9.03 17.97 -1.13
CA GLY A 240 9.78 19.11 -1.67
C GLY A 240 10.74 19.80 -0.70
N GLY A 241 10.74 19.37 0.57
CA GLY A 241 11.40 20.08 1.67
C GLY A 241 10.86 21.51 1.85
N LYS A 242 11.52 22.32 2.67
CA LYS A 242 11.12 23.73 2.88
C LYS A 242 11.09 24.53 1.59
N LYS A 243 12.03 24.27 0.67
CA LYS A 243 12.27 25.10 -0.52
C LYS A 243 11.11 25.06 -1.53
N MET A 244 10.46 23.91 -1.68
CA MET A 244 9.42 23.70 -2.69
C MET A 244 8.04 23.42 -2.07
N SER A 245 7.84 23.71 -0.79
CA SER A 245 6.64 23.27 -0.07
C SER A 245 5.33 23.89 -0.61
N GLU A 246 5.33 25.19 -0.90
CA GLU A 246 4.12 25.86 -1.41
C GLU A 246 3.72 25.35 -2.79
N GLN A 247 4.65 25.37 -3.76
CA GLN A 247 4.37 24.88 -5.12
C GLN A 247 4.02 23.38 -5.13
N HIS A 248 4.66 22.58 -4.26
CA HIS A 248 4.33 21.18 -4.05
C HIS A 248 2.86 21.00 -3.65
N ALA A 249 2.40 21.73 -2.64
CA ALA A 249 1.01 21.66 -2.18
C ALA A 249 0.01 22.02 -3.28
N ARG A 250 0.20 23.18 -3.92
CA ARG A 250 -0.75 23.73 -4.90
C ARG A 250 -0.80 22.89 -6.18
N ASN A 251 0.35 22.49 -6.71
CA ASN A 251 0.41 21.70 -7.94
C ASN A 251 -0.09 20.27 -7.71
N THR A 252 0.13 19.70 -6.51
CA THR A 252 -0.49 18.42 -6.12
C THR A 252 -2.02 18.52 -6.06
N ALA A 253 -2.57 19.58 -5.49
CA ALA A 253 -4.02 19.82 -5.49
C ALA A 253 -4.56 19.95 -6.92
N SER A 254 -3.88 20.67 -7.81
CA SER A 254 -4.27 20.80 -9.23
C SER A 254 -4.38 19.44 -9.92
N VAL A 255 -3.33 18.61 -9.82
CA VAL A 255 -3.31 17.27 -10.43
C VAL A 255 -4.43 16.39 -9.87
N LEU A 256 -4.67 16.42 -8.56
CA LEU A 256 -5.73 15.64 -7.93
C LEU A 256 -7.13 16.10 -8.37
N ASN A 257 -7.34 17.40 -8.54
CA ASN A 257 -8.60 17.95 -9.05
C ASN A 257 -8.89 17.52 -10.49
N GLU A 258 -7.85 17.37 -11.31
CA GLU A 258 -8.00 16.88 -12.69
C GLU A 258 -8.28 15.37 -12.75
N ILE A 259 -7.70 14.59 -11.84
CA ILE A 259 -7.87 13.12 -11.80
C ILE A 259 -9.22 12.71 -11.18
N ASP A 260 -9.68 13.42 -10.15
CA ASP A 260 -10.86 13.10 -9.33
C ASP A 260 -10.83 11.65 -8.74
N PRO A 261 -9.79 11.29 -7.95
CA PRO A 261 -9.63 9.94 -7.42
C PRO A 261 -10.63 9.62 -6.30
N ASP A 262 -10.95 8.33 -6.11
CA ASP A 262 -11.85 7.89 -5.04
C ASP A 262 -11.22 8.09 -3.64
N PHE A 263 -9.89 7.95 -3.56
CA PHE A 263 -9.12 8.21 -2.35
C PHE A 263 -7.84 8.99 -2.64
N VAL A 264 -7.54 9.96 -1.77
CA VAL A 264 -6.24 10.60 -1.62
C VAL A 264 -5.69 10.22 -0.25
N ARG A 265 -4.52 9.57 -0.21
CA ARG A 265 -3.94 9.06 1.04
C ARG A 265 -2.65 9.79 1.40
N SER A 266 -2.68 10.52 2.50
CA SER A 266 -1.53 11.25 3.03
C SER A 266 -0.51 10.30 3.65
N ARG A 267 0.73 10.36 3.15
CA ARG A 267 1.89 9.67 3.71
C ARG A 267 3.07 10.65 3.79
N PRO A 268 3.14 11.49 4.85
CA PRO A 268 4.19 12.50 4.99
C PRO A 268 5.58 11.89 4.86
N TYR A 269 6.47 12.59 4.15
CA TYR A 269 7.85 12.16 4.00
C TYR A 269 8.49 12.01 5.38
N THR A 270 9.11 10.86 5.61
CA THR A 270 9.96 10.61 6.77
C THR A 270 11.31 10.14 6.22
N PRO A 271 12.43 10.72 6.67
CA PRO A 271 13.75 10.25 6.29
C PRO A 271 13.87 8.74 6.48
N ASN A 272 14.40 8.05 5.48
CA ASN A 272 14.58 6.61 5.52
C ASN A 272 16.06 6.29 5.29
N PRO A 273 16.76 5.65 6.24
CA PRO A 273 18.15 5.27 6.07
C PRO A 273 18.39 4.54 4.75
N LEU A 274 19.61 4.66 4.23
CA LEU A 274 20.03 4.03 2.98
C LEU A 274 19.25 4.54 1.75
N THR A 275 18.75 5.77 1.78
CA THR A 275 18.14 6.43 0.62
C THR A 275 18.89 7.71 0.25
N PRO A 276 18.98 8.10 -1.03
CA PRO A 276 19.65 9.33 -1.43
C PRO A 276 19.08 10.58 -0.74
N LEU A 277 17.75 10.64 -0.54
CA LEU A 277 17.15 11.81 0.11
C LEU A 277 17.49 11.89 1.61
N PHE A 278 17.71 10.74 2.27
CA PHE A 278 18.24 10.70 3.63
C PHE A 278 19.68 11.22 3.70
N GLU A 279 20.54 10.81 2.75
CA GLU A 279 21.92 11.32 2.67
C GLU A 279 21.95 12.85 2.46
N GLU A 280 21.09 13.36 1.56
CA GLU A 280 20.92 14.80 1.33
C GLU A 280 20.42 15.53 2.60
N TRP A 281 19.51 14.93 3.36
CA TRP A 281 19.07 15.49 4.64
C TRP A 281 20.20 15.54 5.67
N THR A 282 20.92 14.43 5.88
CA THR A 282 22.03 14.37 6.85
C THR A 282 23.19 15.29 6.52
N SER A 283 23.39 15.62 5.23
CA SER A 283 24.42 16.55 4.76
C SER A 283 23.95 18.01 4.73
N GLY A 284 22.71 18.30 5.12
CA GLY A 284 22.13 19.65 5.12
C GLY A 284 21.69 20.17 3.75
N ASN A 285 21.74 19.34 2.72
CA ASN A 285 21.32 19.70 1.35
C ASN A 285 19.80 19.63 1.15
N PHE A 286 19.11 18.87 2.00
CA PHE A 286 17.65 18.81 2.06
C PHE A 286 17.14 19.21 3.45
N GLU A 287 16.29 20.24 3.50
CA GLU A 287 15.69 20.72 4.76
C GLU A 287 14.27 20.19 4.91
N LEU A 288 14.03 19.45 5.99
CA LEU A 288 12.69 18.98 6.36
C LEU A 288 11.80 20.14 6.78
N LEU A 289 10.50 19.97 6.54
CA LEU A 289 9.49 20.77 7.21
C LEU A 289 9.47 20.42 8.70
N SER A 290 9.17 21.42 9.53
CA SER A 290 8.81 21.20 10.92
C SER A 290 7.39 20.61 11.02
N PRO A 291 6.96 20.04 12.15
CA PRO A 291 5.60 19.52 12.30
C PRO A 291 4.48 20.50 11.89
N HIS A 292 4.60 21.78 12.24
CA HIS A 292 3.68 22.83 11.77
C HIS A 292 3.88 23.16 10.29
N GLY A 293 5.11 23.06 9.77
CA GLY A 293 5.39 23.22 8.35
C GLY A 293 4.61 22.23 7.49
N TYR A 294 4.59 20.95 7.87
CA TYR A 294 3.75 19.94 7.20
C TYR A 294 2.26 20.27 7.28
N LEU A 295 1.75 20.70 8.44
CA LEU A 295 0.35 21.10 8.59
C LEU A 295 0.00 22.27 7.67
N ARG A 296 0.87 23.28 7.55
CA ARG A 296 0.68 24.40 6.62
C ARG A 296 0.70 23.96 5.16
N GLU A 297 1.60 23.04 4.80
CA GLU A 297 1.62 22.48 3.45
C GLU A 297 0.32 21.73 3.12
N ILE A 298 -0.13 20.86 4.03
CA ILE A 298 -1.39 20.14 3.88
C ILE A 298 -2.56 21.13 3.83
N LYS A 299 -2.54 22.20 4.64
CA LYS A 299 -3.54 23.26 4.60
C LYS A 299 -3.65 23.89 3.21
N MET A 300 -2.53 24.35 2.64
CA MET A 300 -2.51 24.97 1.32
C MET A 300 -3.07 24.03 0.24
N MET A 301 -2.72 22.74 0.32
CA MET A 301 -3.27 21.73 -0.59
C MET A 301 -4.78 21.55 -0.39
N VAL A 302 -5.26 21.40 0.86
CA VAL A 302 -6.68 21.20 1.18
C VAL A 302 -7.52 22.41 0.77
N GLU A 303 -7.03 23.64 0.96
CA GLU A 303 -7.67 24.87 0.49
C GLU A 303 -7.96 24.81 -1.02
N ASP A 304 -7.00 24.31 -1.81
CA ASP A 304 -7.10 24.22 -3.27
C ASP A 304 -7.81 22.94 -3.78
N LEU A 305 -7.96 21.91 -2.94
CA LEU A 305 -8.62 20.64 -3.30
C LEU A 305 -10.13 20.79 -3.54
N LYS A 306 -10.58 20.21 -4.66
CA LYS A 306 -11.94 20.24 -5.23
C LYS A 306 -12.25 18.92 -5.96
N PHE A 307 -12.14 17.80 -5.24
CA PHE A 307 -12.41 16.46 -5.77
C PHE A 307 -13.56 15.78 -5.00
N ASN A 308 -14.17 14.77 -5.61
CA ASN A 308 -15.28 13.98 -5.08
C ASN A 308 -14.76 12.61 -4.62
N GLY A 309 -14.18 12.58 -3.43
CA GLY A 309 -13.58 11.36 -2.90
C GLY A 309 -13.30 11.46 -1.42
N ARG A 310 -12.28 10.73 -0.95
CA ARG A 310 -11.91 10.67 0.46
C ARG A 310 -10.45 11.04 0.69
N LEU A 311 -10.19 12.01 1.56
CA LEU A 311 -8.85 12.33 2.05
C LEU A 311 -8.55 11.52 3.31
N CYS A 312 -7.57 10.62 3.25
CA CYS A 312 -7.24 9.71 4.35
C CYS A 312 -5.87 10.02 4.98
N PHE A 313 -5.79 9.84 6.30
CA PHE A 313 -4.57 9.99 7.10
C PHE A 313 -4.19 8.66 7.78
N ASP A 314 -4.56 7.53 7.18
CA ASP A 314 -4.51 6.15 7.68
C ASP A 314 -3.11 5.55 7.86
N HIS A 315 -2.06 6.33 7.64
CA HIS A 315 -0.67 5.91 7.77
C HIS A 315 -0.04 6.44 9.06
N ALA A 316 0.78 5.62 9.73
CA ALA A 316 1.45 5.97 10.98
C ALA A 316 2.39 7.20 10.90
N MET A 317 2.73 7.64 9.68
CA MET A 317 3.48 8.87 9.42
C MET A 317 2.63 10.14 9.56
N ASN A 318 1.31 10.04 9.71
CA ASN A 318 0.46 11.17 10.11
C ASN A 318 0.52 11.30 11.64
N PHE A 319 1.57 11.97 12.12
CA PHE A 319 1.97 11.93 13.54
C PHE A 319 1.37 13.04 14.41
N TRP A 320 0.56 13.96 13.85
CA TRP A 320 -0.03 15.06 14.61
C TRP A 320 -0.99 14.57 15.70
N ARG A 321 -1.10 15.37 16.75
CA ARG A 321 -1.87 15.07 17.95
C ARG A 321 -2.79 16.23 18.27
N GLY A 322 -4.02 15.92 18.66
CA GLY A 322 -4.97 16.87 19.23
C GLY A 322 -4.59 17.23 20.67
N ARG A 323 -5.34 18.18 21.26
CA ARG A 323 -5.06 18.66 22.63
C ARG A 323 -5.09 17.55 23.69
N ASP A 324 -5.96 16.56 23.48
CA ASP A 324 -6.15 15.37 24.32
C ASP A 324 -5.08 14.28 24.14
N GLY A 325 -4.10 14.50 23.25
CA GLY A 325 -3.03 13.55 22.95
C GLY A 325 -3.42 12.42 22.00
N ARG A 326 -4.66 12.40 21.48
CA ARG A 326 -5.08 11.46 20.42
C ARG A 326 -4.59 11.93 19.04
N PRO A 327 -4.58 11.08 18.01
CA PRO A 327 -4.30 11.51 16.65
C PRO A 327 -5.18 12.69 16.23
N LEU A 328 -4.58 13.71 15.60
CA LEU A 328 -5.31 14.90 15.15
C LEU A 328 -6.34 14.57 14.07
N PHE A 329 -5.99 13.69 13.14
CA PHE A 329 -6.86 13.22 12.07
C PHE A 329 -7.39 11.82 12.35
N ARG A 330 -8.54 11.47 11.76
CA ARG A 330 -9.06 10.10 11.71
C ARG A 330 -8.02 9.16 11.09
N MET A 331 -7.64 8.14 11.87
CA MET A 331 -6.67 7.11 11.47
C MET A 331 -7.34 5.88 10.83
N ASP A 332 -8.64 5.95 10.53
CA ASP A 332 -9.36 4.90 9.82
C ASP A 332 -9.10 4.95 8.30
N TYR A 333 -9.48 3.88 7.59
CA TYR A 333 -9.24 3.76 6.14
C TYR A 333 -10.23 4.52 5.25
N SER A 334 -11.26 5.14 5.85
CA SER A 334 -12.34 5.87 5.17
C SER A 334 -12.07 7.38 5.09
N GLY A 335 -11.29 7.94 6.02
CA GLY A 335 -10.91 9.35 6.01
C GLY A 335 -12.10 10.32 5.99
N TYR A 336 -11.88 11.47 5.36
CA TYR A 336 -12.83 12.59 5.26
C TYR A 336 -13.39 12.66 3.84
N LYS A 337 -14.71 12.68 3.70
CA LYS A 337 -15.44 12.78 2.43
C LYS A 337 -15.42 14.21 1.93
N PHE A 338 -14.95 14.42 0.70
CA PHE A 338 -14.91 15.73 0.07
C PHE A 338 -16.06 15.86 -0.94
N PRO A 339 -16.70 17.05 -1.04
CA PRO A 339 -16.35 18.30 -0.34
C PRO A 339 -16.94 18.45 1.07
N GLU A 340 -17.79 17.52 1.54
CA GLU A 340 -18.63 17.72 2.72
C GLU A 340 -17.87 17.90 4.04
N GLU A 341 -16.75 17.22 4.21
CA GLU A 341 -15.91 17.25 5.42
C GLU A 341 -14.62 18.08 5.21
N LYS A 342 -14.54 18.90 4.15
CA LYS A 342 -13.37 19.74 3.87
C LYS A 342 -13.09 20.75 4.97
N ASP A 343 -14.13 21.45 5.43
CA ASP A 343 -14.00 22.47 6.48
C ASP A 343 -13.59 21.84 7.82
N GLU A 344 -14.06 20.62 8.12
CA GLU A 344 -13.61 19.86 9.30
C GLU A 344 -12.10 19.59 9.26
N VAL A 345 -11.55 19.19 8.10
CA VAL A 345 -10.10 18.98 7.94
C VAL A 345 -9.33 20.28 8.14
N LEU A 346 -9.82 21.41 7.60
CA LEU A 346 -9.19 22.72 7.77
C LEU A 346 -9.21 23.17 9.24
N ASP A 347 -10.32 22.97 9.94
CA ASP A 347 -10.45 23.29 11.36
C ASP A 347 -9.51 22.45 12.23
N LEU A 348 -9.35 21.15 11.92
CA LEU A 348 -8.39 20.27 12.59
C LEU A 348 -6.95 20.73 12.36
N ILE A 349 -6.62 21.17 11.14
CA ILE A 349 -5.29 21.72 10.85
C ILE A 349 -5.06 23.00 11.68
N GLU A 350 -6.04 23.89 11.77
CA GLU A 350 -5.97 25.09 12.61
C GLU A 350 -5.86 24.77 14.11
N GLU A 351 -6.51 23.71 14.59
CA GLU A 351 -6.29 23.20 15.94
C GLU A 351 -4.84 22.76 16.13
N GLY A 352 -4.32 21.93 15.20
CA GLY A 352 -2.95 21.44 15.23
C GLY A 352 -1.91 22.56 15.26
N LEU A 353 -2.10 23.61 14.45
CA LEU A 353 -1.21 24.77 14.41
C LEU A 353 -1.21 25.59 15.71
N LYS A 354 -2.25 25.50 16.54
CA LYS A 354 -2.32 26.15 17.86
C LYS A 354 -1.67 25.32 18.97
N ILE A 355 -1.43 24.05 18.74
CA ILE A 355 -0.74 23.17 19.68
C ILE A 355 0.76 23.44 19.58
N GLU A 356 1.44 23.50 20.72
CA GLU A 356 2.90 23.69 20.75
C GLU A 356 3.59 22.62 19.90
N GLU A 357 4.49 23.05 19.01
CA GLU A 357 5.03 22.20 17.96
C GLU A 357 5.76 20.95 18.49
N SER A 358 6.41 21.06 19.65
CA SER A 358 7.10 19.95 20.33
C SER A 358 6.17 18.80 20.73
N ARG A 359 4.86 19.03 20.83
CA ARG A 359 3.86 17.98 21.10
C ARG A 359 3.56 17.10 19.89
N HIS A 360 3.99 17.51 18.70
CA HIS A 360 3.89 16.71 17.49
C HIS A 360 5.18 15.91 17.31
N VAL A 361 5.17 14.66 17.77
CA VAL A 361 6.35 13.79 17.73
C VAL A 361 6.54 13.25 16.32
N GLN A 362 7.40 13.90 15.53
CA GLN A 362 7.91 13.34 14.29
C GLN A 362 8.91 12.23 14.65
N ARG A 363 8.68 10.99 14.18
CA ARG A 363 9.49 9.81 14.53
C ARG A 363 10.88 9.79 13.86
N ILE A 364 11.61 10.91 13.90
CA ILE A 364 12.97 11.03 13.37
C ILE A 364 14.01 10.76 14.46
N GLU A 365 13.65 10.92 15.73
CA GLU A 365 14.56 10.73 16.86
C GLU A 365 15.16 9.31 16.94
N TYR A 366 14.50 8.31 16.35
CA TYR A 366 15.01 6.92 16.28
C TYR A 366 15.99 6.67 15.11
N LEU A 367 16.21 7.66 14.24
CA LEU A 367 17.04 7.57 13.04
C LEU A 367 18.41 8.22 13.20
N MET A 368 18.61 8.95 14.30
CA MET A 368 19.89 9.47 14.78
C MET A 368 20.43 8.53 15.86
#